data_AF-A0A1Q6SCQ4-F1
#
_entry.id   AF-A0A1Q6SCQ4-F1
#
_cell.length_a   1.000
_cell.length_b   1.000
_cell.length_c   1.000
_cell.angle_alpha   90.00
_cell.angle_beta   90.00
_cell.angle_gamma   90.00
#
_symmetry.space_group_name_H-M   'P 1'
#
loop_
_entity.id
_entity.type
_entity.pdbx_description
1 polymer ?
#
loop_
_entity_poly.entity_id
_entity_poly.type
_entity_poly.pdbx_seq_one_letter_code
_entity_poly.pdbx_strand_id
1 'polypeptide(L)'
;MRCAAAIQFFLPGMPCIYYGDETGMTGGADPFNRGFFTERDRELTEFYRRLGNMRKNSPALRRGTLEITEKPGAVVISRSLGGEKRTLTVSPTEFDIR
;
A
#
# COMPACT_ATOMS: atom_id res chain seq x y z
N MET A 1 -6.57 6.27 -3.92
CA MET A 1 -5.10 6.14 -3.84
C MET A 1 -4.64 5.37 -2.59
N ARG A 2 -4.91 5.84 -1.36
CA ARG A 2 -4.33 5.25 -0.13
C ARG A 2 -4.60 3.75 0.07
N CYS A 3 -5.83 3.28 -0.19
CA CYS A 3 -6.18 1.86 -0.09
C CYS A 3 -5.36 0.96 -1.02
N ALA A 4 -5.27 1.30 -2.31
CA ALA A 4 -4.48 0.55 -3.29
C ALA A 4 -3.00 0.47 -2.90
N ALA A 5 -2.43 1.58 -2.42
CA ALA A 5 -1.07 1.61 -1.92
C ALA A 5 -0.91 0.70 -0.68
N ALA A 6 -1.83 0.73 0.29
CA ALA A 6 -1.78 -0.17 1.44
C ALA A 6 -1.78 -1.65 1.01
N ILE A 7 -2.66 -2.04 0.08
CA ILE A 7 -2.71 -3.41 -0.46
C ILE A 7 -1.37 -3.77 -1.11
N GLN A 8 -0.83 -2.92 -1.99
CA GLN A 8 0.45 -3.14 -2.67
C GLN A 8 1.60 -3.35 -1.69
N PHE A 9 1.61 -2.64 -0.55
CA PHE A 9 2.65 -2.78 0.48
C PHE A 9 2.44 -3.97 1.41
N PHE A 10 1.24 -4.54 1.49
CA PHE A 10 0.94 -5.73 2.29
C PHE A 10 1.10 -7.04 1.53
N LEU A 11 0.91 -7.03 0.21
CA LEU A 11 1.12 -8.22 -0.63
C LEU A 11 2.62 -8.64 -0.69
N PRO A 12 2.90 -9.93 -0.93
CA PRO A 12 4.24 -10.41 -1.23
C PRO A 12 4.81 -9.76 -2.49
N GLY A 13 6.14 -9.61 -2.56
CA GLY A 13 6.84 -9.04 -3.72
C GLY A 13 7.55 -7.72 -3.43
N MET A 14 7.83 -6.93 -4.46
CA MET A 14 8.44 -5.60 -4.34
C MET A 14 7.42 -4.54 -4.75
N PRO A 15 7.03 -3.62 -3.85
CA PRO A 15 6.12 -2.54 -4.24
C PRO A 15 6.83 -1.61 -5.24
N CYS A 16 6.21 -1.41 -6.41
CA CYS A 16 6.68 -0.50 -7.45
C CYS A 16 5.78 0.74 -7.50
N ILE A 17 6.34 1.93 -7.40
CA ILE A 17 5.59 3.19 -7.44
C ILE A 17 5.90 3.87 -8.76
N TYR A 18 4.86 4.24 -9.51
CA TYR A 18 5.04 5.07 -10.70
C TYR A 18 5.13 6.53 -10.27
N TYR A 19 6.10 7.28 -10.81
CA TYR A 19 6.42 8.62 -10.31
C TYR A 19 5.18 9.52 -10.35
N GLY A 20 4.88 10.16 -9.21
CA GLY A 20 3.72 11.02 -9.06
C GLY A 20 2.48 10.34 -8.46
N ASP A 21 2.41 9.00 -8.42
CA ASP A 21 1.34 8.31 -7.70
C ASP A 21 1.36 8.66 -6.20
N GLU A 22 2.55 8.90 -5.65
CA GLU A 22 2.75 9.32 -4.27
C GLU A 22 2.36 10.77 -4.00
N THR A 23 2.31 11.60 -5.04
CA THR A 23 1.89 13.01 -4.95
C THR A 23 0.47 13.26 -5.45
N GLY A 24 -0.23 12.20 -5.89
CA GLY A 24 -1.60 12.26 -6.39
C GLY A 24 -1.72 12.73 -7.84
N MET A 25 -0.68 12.52 -8.66
CA MET A 25 -0.76 12.78 -10.09
C MET A 25 -1.82 11.93 -10.78
N THR A 26 -2.48 12.51 -11.77
CA THR A 26 -3.47 11.86 -12.60
C THR A 26 -2.98 11.88 -14.06
N GLY A 27 -3.48 10.95 -14.86
CA GLY A 27 -3.12 10.82 -16.28
C GLY A 27 -4.16 10.00 -17.03
N GLY A 28 -4.06 10.00 -18.35
CA GLY A 28 -4.91 9.22 -19.24
C GLY A 28 -4.16 8.05 -19.87
N ALA A 29 -4.58 7.65 -21.07
CA ALA A 29 -3.77 6.75 -21.91
C ALA A 29 -2.48 7.45 -22.36
N ASP A 30 -1.52 6.67 -22.85
CA ASP A 30 -0.31 7.18 -23.49
C ASP A 30 -0.68 8.20 -24.60
N PRO A 31 -0.02 9.38 -24.68
CA PRO A 31 1.15 9.82 -23.89
C PRO A 31 0.83 10.53 -22.56
N PHE A 32 -0.45 10.67 -22.20
CA PHE A 32 -0.90 11.50 -21.07
C PHE A 32 -0.65 10.88 -19.69
N ASN A 33 -0.19 9.64 -19.59
CA ASN A 33 0.30 9.04 -18.34
C ASN A 33 1.77 9.38 -18.03
N ARG A 34 2.41 10.29 -18.77
CA ARG A 34 3.84 10.66 -18.62
C ARG A 34 4.03 12.17 -18.44
N GLY A 35 3.08 12.82 -17.76
CA GLY A 35 3.16 14.26 -17.48
C GLY A 35 4.36 14.63 -16.61
N PHE A 36 4.75 15.91 -16.63
CA PHE A 36 5.81 16.42 -15.76
C PHE A 36 5.49 16.16 -14.28
N PHE A 37 6.51 15.79 -13.50
CA PHE A 37 6.33 15.56 -12.07
C PHE A 37 5.84 16.84 -11.37
N THR A 38 4.88 16.68 -10.45
CA THR A 38 4.34 17.78 -9.64
C THR A 38 4.17 17.32 -8.21
N GLU A 39 4.67 18.11 -7.26
CA GLU A 39 4.41 17.91 -5.84
C GLU A 39 3.07 18.57 -5.49
N ARG A 40 2.05 17.79 -5.11
CA ARG A 40 0.69 18.29 -4.80
C ARG A 40 0.18 17.79 -3.46
N ASP A 41 0.08 16.47 -3.27
CA ASP A 41 -0.45 15.88 -2.05
C ASP A 41 0.68 15.41 -1.11
N ARG A 42 1.06 16.30 -0.19
CA ARG A 42 2.09 16.02 0.83
C ARG A 42 1.65 14.97 1.85
N GLU A 43 0.35 14.90 2.16
CA GLU A 43 -0.15 13.90 3.10
C GLU A 43 -0.10 12.50 2.48
N LEU A 44 -0.45 12.37 1.19
CA LEU A 44 -0.31 11.13 0.46
C LEU A 44 1.17 10.73 0.36
N THR A 45 2.06 11.68 0.08
CA THR A 45 3.50 11.41 0.04
C THR A 45 3.99 10.87 1.38
N GLU A 46 3.55 11.48 2.48
CA GLU A 46 3.89 11.02 3.82
C GLU A 46 3.28 9.65 4.14
N PHE A 47 2.07 9.37 3.65
CA PHE A 47 1.48 8.04 3.75
C PHE A 47 2.33 6.97 3.04
N TYR A 48 2.81 7.22 1.83
CA TYR A 48 3.74 6.31 1.14
C TYR A 48 5.06 6.14 1.91
N ARG A 49 5.62 7.21 2.50
CA ARG A 49 6.81 7.11 3.36
C ARG A 49 6.56 6.22 4.58
N ARG A 50 5.40 6.36 5.23
CA ARG A 50 5.00 5.50 6.36
C ARG A 50 4.90 4.03 5.95
N LEU A 51 4.29 3.73 4.80
CA LEU A 51 4.23 2.36 4.26
C LEU A 51 5.63 1.80 3.96
N GLY A 52 6.51 2.60 3.35
CA GLY A 52 7.90 2.23 3.10
C GLY A 52 8.69 1.92 4.37
N ASN A 53 8.59 2.79 5.38
CA ASN A 53 9.21 2.57 6.69
C ASN A 53 8.65 1.34 7.40
N MET A 54 7.34 1.13 7.36
CA MET A 54 6.69 -0.05 7.95
C MET A 54 7.21 -1.34 7.30
N ARG A 55 7.21 -1.41 5.97
CA ARG A 55 7.72 -2.59 5.24
C ARG A 55 9.22 -2.80 5.49
N LYS A 56 10.03 -1.74 5.49
CA LYS A 56 11.47 -1.83 5.77
C LYS A 56 11.76 -2.50 7.12
N ASN A 57 10.97 -2.13 8.14
CA ASN A 57 11.16 -2.54 9.53
C ASN A 57 10.37 -3.79 9.94
N SER A 58 9.56 -4.37 9.05
CA SER A 58 8.76 -5.56 9.31
C SER A 58 9.26 -6.78 8.54
N PRO A 59 9.97 -7.71 9.21
CA PRO A 59 10.24 -9.04 8.67
C PRO A 59 8.99 -9.73 8.10
N ALA A 60 7.85 -9.62 8.79
CA ALA A 60 6.58 -10.20 8.34
C ALA A 60 6.12 -9.64 6.98
N LEU A 61 6.14 -8.32 6.79
CA LEU A 61 5.76 -7.72 5.50
C LEU A 61 6.73 -8.07 4.36
N ARG A 62 8.03 -8.24 4.67
CA ARG A 62 9.05 -8.53 3.66
C ARG A 62 9.08 -9.99 3.22
N ARG A 63 8.97 -10.92 4.17
CA ARG A 63 9.24 -12.36 3.96
C ARG A 63 8.20 -13.30 4.59
N GLY A 64 7.25 -12.76 5.33
CA GLY A 64 6.25 -13.56 6.03
C GLY A 64 5.25 -14.23 5.10
N THR A 65 4.59 -15.26 5.63
CA THR A 65 3.48 -15.96 4.97
C THR A 65 2.32 -15.01 4.79
N LEU A 66 1.53 -15.25 3.73
CA LEU A 66 0.32 -14.49 3.43
C LEU A 66 -0.90 -15.32 3.81
N GLU A 67 -1.85 -14.69 4.50
CA GLU A 67 -3.18 -15.21 4.73
C GLU A 67 -4.20 -14.13 4.34
N ILE A 68 -5.22 -14.50 3.58
CA ILE A 68 -6.32 -13.60 3.20
C ILE A 68 -7.61 -14.22 3.70
N THR A 69 -8.37 -13.47 4.49
CA THR A 69 -9.68 -13.89 5.01
C THR A 69 -10.75 -12.84 4.74
N GLU A 70 -12.00 -13.25 4.76
CA GLU A 70 -13.15 -12.37 4.60
C GLU A 70 -13.80 -12.05 5.96
N LYS A 71 -14.31 -10.83 6.09
CA LYS A 71 -15.29 -10.42 7.10
C LYS A 71 -16.46 -9.76 6.38
N PRO A 72 -17.66 -9.66 6.99
CA PRO A 72 -18.79 -8.97 6.36
C PRO A 72 -18.39 -7.58 5.83
N GLY A 73 -18.39 -7.41 4.51
CA GLY A 73 -18.04 -6.16 3.83
C GLY A 73 -16.56 -5.79 3.78
N ALA A 74 -15.64 -6.69 4.16
CA ALA A 74 -14.21 -6.41 4.17
C ALA A 74 -13.33 -7.64 3.90
N VAL A 75 -12.13 -7.39 3.37
CA VAL A 75 -11.06 -8.37 3.21
C VAL A 75 -9.96 -8.06 4.22
N VAL A 76 -9.41 -9.10 4.84
CA VAL A 76 -8.31 -9.00 5.79
C VAL A 76 -7.07 -9.68 5.20
N ILE A 77 -6.01 -8.92 5.02
CA ILE A 77 -4.70 -9.39 4.55
C ILE A 77 -3.76 -9.45 5.75
N SER A 78 -3.32 -10.65 6.12
CA SER A 78 -2.37 -10.88 7.20
C SER A 78 -1.01 -11.33 6.67
N ARG A 79 0.06 -10.78 7.24
CA ARG A 79 1.44 -11.20 7.02
C ARG A 79 2.07 -11.62 8.34
N SER A 80 2.64 -12.82 8.38
CA SER A 80 3.18 -13.41 9.62
C SER A 80 4.57 -14.00 9.40
N LEU A 81 5.51 -13.73 10.30
CA LEU A 81 6.82 -14.38 10.33
C LEU A 81 7.36 -14.44 11.77
N GLY A 82 7.65 -15.64 12.26
CA GLY A 82 8.04 -15.83 13.66
C GLY A 82 6.94 -15.32 14.60
N GLY A 83 7.30 -14.43 15.53
CA GLY A 83 6.36 -13.78 16.44
C GLY A 83 5.72 -12.48 15.93
N GLU A 84 6.10 -12.00 14.73
CA GLU A 84 5.52 -10.77 14.18
C GLU A 84 4.32 -11.10 13.28
N LYS A 85 3.21 -10.37 13.50
CA LYS A 85 2.03 -10.36 12.63
C LYS A 85 1.64 -8.92 12.28
N ARG A 86 1.36 -8.68 11.00
CA ARG A 86 0.80 -7.43 10.47
C ARG A 86 -0.50 -7.71 9.75
N THR A 87 -1.50 -6.87 9.95
CA THR A 87 -2.84 -7.05 9.40
C THR A 87 -3.31 -5.77 8.73
N LEU A 88 -3.83 -5.89 7.51
CA LEU A 88 -4.53 -4.85 6.78
C LEU A 88 -5.97 -5.30 6.59
N THR A 89 -6.93 -4.54 7.09
CA THR A 89 -8.35 -4.72 6.78
C THR A 89 -8.74 -3.71 5.72
N VAL A 90 -9.46 -4.14 4.68
CA VAL A 90 -9.88 -3.29 3.56
C VAL A 90 -11.37 -3.51 3.29
N SER A 91 -12.12 -2.42 3.19
CA SER A 91 -13.48 -2.38 2.68
C SER A 91 -13.53 -1.53 1.40
N PRO A 92 -14.68 -1.46 0.69
CA PRO A 92 -14.83 -0.59 -0.47
C PRO A 92 -14.59 0.91 -0.19
N THR A 93 -14.76 1.35 1.06
CA THR A 93 -14.68 2.77 1.46
C THR A 93 -13.52 3.07 2.41
N GLU A 94 -12.99 2.08 3.12
CA GLU A 94 -12.06 2.28 4.22
C GLU A 94 -10.96 1.22 4.27
N PHE A 95 -9.90 1.50 5.01
CA PHE A 95 -8.87 0.51 5.34
C PHE A 95 -8.26 0.80 6.71
N ASP A 96 -7.77 -0.23 7.38
CA ASP A 96 -7.16 -0.18 8.71
C ASP A 96 -5.90 -1.05 8.76
N ILE A 97 -4.80 -0.52 9.30
CA ILE A 97 -3.50 -1.20 9.40
C ILE A 97 -3.15 -1.42 10.88
N ARG A 98 -2.83 -2.66 11.25
CA ARG A 98 -2.38 -3.07 12.59
C ARG A 98 -1.07 -3.88 12.53
#